data_AF-A0AAR2KPR9-F1
#
_entry.id   AF-A0AAR2KPR9-F1
#
_cell.length_a   1.000
_cell.length_b   1.000
_cell.length_c   1.000
_cell.angle_alpha   90.00
_cell.angle_beta   90.00
_cell.angle_gamma   90.00
#
_symmetry.space_group_name_H-M   'P 1'
#
loop_
_entity.id
_entity.type
_entity.pdbx_description
1 polymer ?
#
loop_
_entity_poly.entity_id
_entity_poly.type
_entity_poly.pdbx_seq_one_letter_code
_entity_poly.pdbx_strand_id
1 'polypeptide(L)'
;MSLVKRELGHTSVAPADRQGPQCLSTAIWPDETPQELYVRLKELFAKWTKPEEHTVQQMSEILILEQFMRMVSPDMAVWIKEHDPGTAEEAARLTEESCPDWLQERKTAATVLNLSWST
;
A
#
# COMPACT_ATOMS: atom_id res chain seq x y z
N MET A 1 18.96 -50.18 -15.44
CA MET A 1 19.85 -49.17 -16.03
C MET A 1 19.18 -47.80 -15.89
N SER A 2 19.87 -46.87 -15.22
CA SER A 2 19.89 -45.42 -15.40
C SER A 2 18.58 -44.69 -15.77
N LEU A 3 18.03 -43.90 -14.83
CA LEU A 3 18.24 -42.44 -14.63
C LEU A 3 17.19 -41.59 -15.37
N VAL A 4 16.23 -41.05 -14.63
CA VAL A 4 15.78 -39.67 -14.84
C VAL A 4 15.76 -38.98 -13.48
N LYS A 5 16.63 -37.99 -13.38
CA LYS A 5 16.79 -37.06 -12.27
C LYS A 5 15.78 -35.91 -12.43
N ARG A 6 15.42 -35.34 -11.28
CA ARG A 6 15.19 -33.90 -10.99
C ARG A 6 13.76 -33.37 -10.97
N GLU A 7 13.38 -33.01 -9.74
CA GLU A 7 12.98 -31.66 -9.30
C GLU A 7 11.89 -30.93 -10.10
N LEU A 8 10.68 -30.92 -9.52
CA LEU A 8 9.73 -29.81 -9.57
C LEU A 8 9.17 -29.76 -8.14
N GLY A 9 9.61 -28.84 -7.28
CA GLY A 9 9.48 -27.40 -7.47
C GLY A 9 8.39 -26.97 -6.50
N HIS A 10 8.79 -26.31 -5.42
CA HIS A 10 7.92 -25.82 -4.37
C HIS A 10 6.74 -25.05 -4.97
N THR A 11 5.52 -25.54 -4.76
CA THR A 11 4.30 -24.75 -4.98
C THR A 11 4.22 -23.68 -3.90
N SER A 12 4.98 -22.59 -4.06
CA SER A 12 4.62 -21.31 -3.45
C SER A 12 3.69 -20.63 -4.43
N VAL A 13 2.40 -20.94 -4.30
CA VAL A 13 1.37 -20.12 -4.90
C VAL A 13 1.37 -18.82 -4.11
N ALA A 14 2.16 -17.84 -4.55
CA ALA A 14 2.00 -16.47 -4.10
C ALA A 14 0.54 -16.07 -4.40
N PRO A 15 -0.22 -15.52 -3.44
CA PRO A 15 -1.60 -15.17 -3.68
C PRO A 15 -1.64 -14.02 -4.69
N ALA A 16 -1.99 -14.37 -5.93
CA ALA A 16 -2.48 -13.42 -6.90
C ALA A 16 -3.79 -12.81 -6.35
N ASP A 17 -3.90 -11.50 -6.52
CA ASP A 17 -5.13 -10.72 -6.42
C ASP A 17 -5.81 -10.63 -5.06
N ARG A 18 -5.45 -9.61 -4.25
CA ARG A 18 -6.51 -8.86 -3.53
C ARG A 18 -6.21 -7.53 -2.85
N GLN A 19 -5.09 -6.87 -3.08
CA GLN A 19 -4.97 -5.49 -2.61
C GLN A 19 -4.53 -4.63 -3.77
N GLY A 20 -5.29 -3.55 -3.98
CA GLY A 20 -4.86 -2.43 -4.79
C GLY A 20 -3.43 -2.06 -4.45
N PRO A 21 -2.80 -1.32 -5.35
CA PRO A 21 -1.37 -1.45 -5.53
C PRO A 21 -0.68 -1.11 -4.17
N GLN A 22 0.41 -1.82 -3.79
CA GLN A 22 1.28 -1.47 -2.63
C GLN A 22 2.73 -1.19 -3.06
N CYS A 23 3.15 0.08 -3.17
CA CYS A 23 4.47 0.50 -3.63
C CYS A 23 5.38 0.57 -2.41
N LEU A 24 4.82 1.00 -1.30
CA LEU A 24 5.41 1.03 0.03
C LEU A 24 4.99 -0.23 0.81
N SER A 25 5.25 -1.42 0.25
CA SER A 25 5.07 -2.68 0.97
C SER A 25 5.92 -2.65 2.24
N THR A 26 5.30 -2.67 3.42
CA THR A 26 6.00 -2.84 4.72
C THR A 26 6.31 -4.31 5.03
N ALA A 27 5.80 -5.23 4.21
CA ALA A 27 6.00 -6.66 4.38
C ALA A 27 7.43 -7.07 4.00
N ILE A 28 8.11 -7.70 4.95
CA ILE A 28 9.36 -8.45 4.75
C ILE A 28 8.99 -9.93 4.79
N TRP A 29 9.43 -10.71 3.81
CA TRP A 29 9.16 -12.15 3.80
C TRP A 29 10.21 -12.91 4.63
N PRO A 30 9.84 -13.98 5.38
CA PRO A 30 10.73 -14.64 6.33
C PRO A 30 12.03 -15.19 5.72
N ASP A 31 12.00 -15.56 4.44
CA ASP A 31 13.12 -16.19 3.73
C ASP A 31 13.81 -15.23 2.72
N GLU A 32 13.43 -13.95 2.71
CA GLU A 32 13.95 -12.97 1.76
C GLU A 32 15.25 -12.35 2.25
N THR A 33 16.29 -12.42 1.41
CA THR A 33 17.55 -11.72 1.66
C THR A 33 17.42 -10.21 1.41
N PRO A 34 18.29 -9.36 1.99
CA PRO A 34 18.25 -7.91 1.72
C PRO A 34 18.36 -7.55 0.24
N GLN A 35 19.09 -8.35 -0.55
CA GLN A 35 19.23 -8.14 -2.00
C GLN A 35 17.94 -8.46 -2.75
N GLU A 36 17.27 -9.55 -2.38
CA GLU A 36 15.97 -9.93 -2.96
C GLU A 36 14.90 -8.89 -2.61
N LEU A 37 14.88 -8.40 -1.37
CA LEU A 37 14.01 -7.29 -0.94
C LEU A 37 14.24 -6.04 -1.79
N TYR A 38 15.50 -5.65 -2.01
CA TYR A 38 15.80 -4.48 -2.85
C TYR A 38 15.29 -4.65 -4.29
N VAL A 39 15.53 -5.81 -4.90
CA VAL A 39 15.05 -6.10 -6.26
C VAL A 39 13.53 -6.04 -6.33
N ARG A 40 12.84 -6.68 -5.38
CA ARG A 40 11.38 -6.67 -5.28
C ARG A 40 10.84 -5.26 -5.10
N LEU A 41 11.41 -4.46 -4.20
CA LEU A 41 10.99 -3.06 -4.00
C LEU A 41 11.20 -2.22 -5.25
N LYS A 42 12.30 -2.43 -5.98
CA LYS A 42 12.56 -1.73 -7.25
C LYS A 42 11.54 -2.09 -8.33
N GLU A 43 11.19 -3.37 -8.47
CA GLU A 43 10.17 -3.83 -9.41
C GLU A 43 8.78 -3.32 -9.06
N LEU A 44 8.43 -3.33 -7.76
CA LEU A 44 7.20 -2.73 -7.26
C LEU A 44 7.15 -1.25 -7.59
N PHE A 45 8.19 -0.47 -7.26
CA PHE A 45 8.26 0.95 -7.59
C PHE A 45 8.05 1.19 -9.09
N ALA A 46 8.79 0.50 -9.96
CA ALA A 46 8.68 0.68 -11.41
C ALA A 46 7.29 0.35 -11.96
N LYS A 47 6.68 -0.75 -11.52
CA LYS A 47 5.32 -1.15 -11.95
C LYS A 47 4.27 -0.09 -11.61
N TRP A 48 4.52 0.66 -10.55
CA TRP A 48 3.56 1.52 -9.90
C TRP A 48 3.65 2.97 -10.34
N THR A 49 4.84 3.54 -10.20
CA THR A 49 5.08 4.93 -10.52
C THR A 49 5.38 5.09 -12.00
N LYS A 50 5.69 4.00 -12.71
CA LYS A 50 6.11 3.99 -14.12
C LYS A 50 7.04 5.17 -14.40
N PRO A 51 8.23 5.19 -13.78
CA PRO A 51 9.13 6.35 -13.80
C PRO A 51 9.55 6.76 -15.23
N GLU A 52 9.36 5.89 -16.22
CA GLU A 52 9.57 6.18 -17.63
C GLU A 52 8.43 7.02 -18.25
N GLU A 53 7.22 6.97 -17.67
CA GLU A 53 6.01 7.68 -18.11
C GLU A 53 5.71 8.93 -17.27
N HIS A 54 6.25 9.04 -16.05
CA HIS A 54 5.90 10.09 -15.09
C HIS A 54 7.10 10.93 -14.62
N THR A 55 6.86 12.23 -14.45
CA THR A 55 7.80 13.13 -13.77
C THR A 55 7.90 12.81 -12.28
N VAL A 56 8.99 13.24 -11.62
CA VAL A 56 9.16 13.10 -10.17
C VAL A 56 7.97 13.66 -9.38
N GLN A 57 7.40 14.77 -9.84
CA GLN A 57 6.22 15.38 -9.21
C GLN A 57 4.97 14.49 -9.35
N GLN A 58 4.71 13.94 -10.54
CA GLN A 58 3.59 13.02 -10.73
C GLN A 58 3.77 11.74 -9.91
N MET A 59 5.00 11.20 -9.85
CA MET A 59 5.30 10.05 -9.01
C MET A 59 5.09 10.34 -7.53
N SER A 60 5.48 11.54 -7.05
CA SER A 60 5.23 11.90 -5.65
C SER A 60 3.75 12.01 -5.34
N GLU A 61 2.93 12.56 -6.25
CA GLU A 61 1.47 12.62 -6.05
C GLU A 61 0.84 11.22 -5.94
N ILE A 62 1.29 10.26 -6.76
CA ILE A 62 0.84 8.86 -6.66
C ILE A 62 1.19 8.26 -5.29
N LEU A 63 2.42 8.48 -4.82
CA LEU A 63 2.88 7.96 -3.52
C LEU A 63 2.17 8.64 -2.34
N ILE A 64 1.95 9.96 -2.42
CA ILE A 64 1.23 10.71 -1.39
C ILE A 64 -0.22 10.25 -1.35
N LEU A 65 -0.88 10.08 -2.49
CA LEU A 65 -2.26 9.61 -2.56
C LEU A 65 -2.38 8.20 -1.97
N GLU A 66 -1.50 7.27 -2.35
CA GLU A 66 -1.48 5.93 -1.75
C GLU A 66 -1.35 5.99 -0.22
N GLN A 67 -0.37 6.77 0.27
CA GLN A 67 -0.13 6.88 1.70
C GLN A 67 -1.31 7.55 2.42
N PHE A 68 -1.91 8.58 1.82
CA PHE A 68 -3.09 9.27 2.34
C PHE A 68 -4.25 8.30 2.51
N MET A 69 -4.53 7.49 1.48
CA MET A 69 -5.60 6.49 1.49
C MET A 69 -5.41 5.39 2.54
N ARG A 70 -4.17 5.12 2.98
CA ARG A 70 -3.88 4.23 4.13
C ARG A 70 -4.06 4.91 5.48
N MET A 71 -3.97 6.24 5.54
CA MET A 71 -4.00 7.02 6.77
C MET A 71 -5.39 7.47 7.17
N VAL A 72 -6.35 7.48 6.25
CA VAL A 72 -7.77 7.73 6.53
C VAL A 72 -8.45 6.46 7.09
N SER A 73 -9.62 6.61 7.70
CA SER A 73 -10.41 5.45 8.16
C SER A 73 -10.85 4.59 6.97
N PRO A 74 -11.11 3.28 7.16
CA PRO A 74 -11.55 2.40 6.06
C PRO A 74 -12.81 2.90 5.35
N ASP A 75 -13.80 3.40 6.08
CA ASP A 75 -15.05 3.92 5.51
C ASP A 75 -14.79 5.17 4.66
N MET A 76 -13.93 6.06 5.15
CA MET A 76 -13.48 7.24 4.42
C MET A 76 -12.70 6.86 3.15
N ALA A 77 -11.82 5.86 3.22
CA ALA A 77 -11.09 5.37 2.06
C ALA A 77 -12.02 4.80 0.98
N VAL A 78 -13.13 4.16 1.36
CA VAL A 78 -14.14 3.68 0.39
C VAL A 78 -14.84 4.87 -0.25
N TRP A 79 -15.31 5.82 0.56
CA TRP A 79 -16.00 7.00 0.06
C TRP A 79 -15.13 7.83 -0.89
N ILE A 80 -13.87 8.11 -0.53
CA ILE A 80 -12.94 8.83 -1.41
C ILE A 80 -12.73 8.09 -2.74
N LYS A 81 -12.62 6.75 -2.73
CA LYS A 81 -12.45 5.96 -3.97
C LYS A 81 -13.67 6.03 -4.89
N GLU A 82 -14.87 6.10 -4.34
CA GLU A 82 -16.10 6.26 -5.15
C GLU A 82 -16.11 7.59 -5.91
N HIS A 83 -15.36 8.58 -5.43
CA HIS A 83 -15.20 9.90 -6.04
C HIS A 83 -13.97 10.02 -6.97
N ASP A 84 -13.17 8.95 -7.13
CA ASP A 84 -12.05 8.83 -8.07
C ASP A 84 -11.11 10.05 -8.16
N PRO A 85 -10.46 10.47 -7.05
CA PRO A 85 -9.60 11.65 -7.06
C PRO A 85 -8.36 11.44 -7.94
N GLY A 86 -8.05 12.43 -8.78
CA GLY A 86 -6.86 12.41 -9.63
C GLY A 86 -5.58 12.75 -8.88
N THR A 87 -5.67 13.37 -7.70
CA THR A 87 -4.52 13.81 -6.89
C THR A 87 -4.73 13.60 -5.39
N ALA A 88 -3.63 13.63 -4.63
CA ALA A 88 -3.71 13.58 -3.17
C ALA A 88 -4.42 14.80 -2.59
N GLU A 89 -4.24 15.98 -3.19
CA GLU A 89 -4.93 17.21 -2.81
C GLU A 89 -6.45 17.08 -2.97
N GLU A 90 -6.90 16.49 -4.08
CA GLU A 90 -8.33 16.26 -4.31
C GLU A 90 -8.92 15.29 -3.28
N ALA A 91 -8.19 14.20 -2.97
CA ALA A 91 -8.58 13.26 -1.92
C ALA A 91 -8.66 13.93 -0.53
N ALA A 92 -7.73 14.83 -0.22
CA ALA A 92 -7.73 15.58 1.04
C ALA A 92 -8.96 16.51 1.15
N ARG A 93 -9.26 17.26 0.09
CA ARG A 93 -10.45 18.13 0.04
C ARG A 93 -11.75 17.33 0.20
N LEU A 94 -11.86 16.21 -0.51
CA LEU A 94 -12.99 15.27 -0.40
C LEU A 94 -13.16 14.77 1.05
N THR A 95 -12.06 14.49 1.75
CA THR A 95 -12.09 14.10 3.16
C THR A 95 -12.66 15.20 4.06
N GLU A 96 -12.27 16.47 3.82
CA GLU A 96 -12.77 17.62 4.58
C GLU A 96 -14.27 17.86 4.33
N GLU A 97 -14.74 17.69 3.09
CA GLU A 97 -16.15 17.84 2.70
C GLU A 97 -17.05 16.76 3.32
N SER A 98 -16.58 15.51 3.36
CA SER A 98 -17.33 14.38 3.94
C SER A 98 -17.27 14.33 5.46
N CYS A 99 -16.24 14.88 6.09
CA CYS A 99 -16.10 14.91 7.54
C CYS A 99 -15.35 16.18 8.02
N PRO A 100 -16.08 17.26 8.36
CA PRO A 100 -15.48 18.48 8.89
C PRO A 100 -14.68 18.28 10.19
N ASP A 101 -15.01 17.21 10.95
CA ASP A 101 -14.39 16.85 12.22
C ASP A 101 -13.38 15.68 12.10
N TRP A 102 -12.73 15.50 10.93
CA TRP A 102 -11.75 14.43 10.66
C TRP A 102 -10.67 14.26 11.76
N LEU A 103 -10.29 15.36 12.43
CA LEU A 103 -9.33 15.35 13.53
C LEU A 103 -9.84 14.64 14.80
N GLN A 104 -11.16 14.57 15.00
CA GLN A 104 -11.78 14.01 16.20
C GLN A 104 -11.84 12.47 16.15
N GLU A 105 -12.12 11.91 14.97
CA GLU A 105 -12.19 10.45 14.75
C GLU A 105 -10.84 9.76 14.99
N ARG A 106 -9.73 10.43 14.61
CA ARG A 106 -8.37 9.96 14.85
C ARG A 106 -7.94 9.99 16.32
N LYS A 107 -8.44 10.95 17.10
CA LYS A 107 -8.17 11.00 18.55
C LYS A 107 -8.79 9.79 19.25
N THR A 108 -10.02 9.43 18.90
CA THR A 108 -10.68 8.22 19.43
C THR A 108 -9.98 6.94 19.01
N ALA A 109 -9.56 6.80 17.75
CA ALA A 109 -8.83 5.61 17.29
C ALA A 109 -7.45 5.46 17.95
N ALA A 110 -6.71 6.56 18.15
CA ALA A 110 -5.43 6.54 18.87
C ALA A 110 -5.60 6.23 20.37
N THR A 111 -6.69 6.68 21.00
CA THR A 111 -7.02 6.31 22.39
C THR A 111 -7.35 4.82 22.52
N VAL A 112 -8.09 4.24 21.57
CA VAL A 112 -8.38 2.79 21.55
C VAL A 112 -7.12 1.96 21.35
N LEU A 113 -6.20 2.40 20.47
CA LEU A 113 -4.91 1.73 20.29
C LEU A 113 -4.00 1.87 21.52
N ASN A 114 -3.90 3.03 22.17
CA ASN A 114 -3.09 3.19 23.39
C ASN A 114 -3.62 2.38 24.59
N LEU A 115 -4.92 2.10 24.66
CA LEU A 115 -5.50 1.22 25.68
C LEU A 115 -5.15 -0.26 25.42
N SER A 116 -4.80 -0.65 24.20
CA SER A 116 -4.40 -2.02 23.83
C SER A 116 -2.93 -2.35 24.12
N TRP A 117 -2.05 -1.37 24.37
CA TRP A 117 -0.65 -1.61 24.78
C TRP A 117 -0.46 -1.47 26.30
N SER A 118 -1.57 -1.31 27.05
CA SER A 118 -1.55 -1.13 28.51
C SER A 118 -2.15 -2.31 29.28
N THR A 119 -2.19 -3.51 28.72
CA THR A 119 -2.54 -4.74 29.48
C THR A 119 -1.72 -5.93 28.99
#